data_AF-A0A924BT41-F1
#
_entry.id   AF-A0A924BT41-F1
#
_cell.length_a   1.000
_cell.length_b   1.000
_cell.length_c   1.000
_cell.angle_alpha   90.00
_cell.angle_beta   90.00
_cell.angle_gamma   90.00
#
_symmetry.space_group_name_H-M   'P 1'
#
loop_
_entity.id
_entity.type
_entity.pdbx_description
1 polymer ?
#
loop_
_entity_poly.entity_id
_entity_poly.type
_entity_poly.pdbx_seq_one_letter_code
_entity_poly.pdbx_strand_id
1 'polypeptide(L)' 'MGFDFGTTNSVAAISSAAGTSRLVDLAGPDGASPVFRSALCYWQDGAMRGGLEHAAGPWAIA' A
#
# COMPACT_ATOMS: atom_id res chain seq x y z
N MET A 1 0.87 -16.88 -2.89
CA MET A 1 1.09 -15.46 -2.54
C MET A 1 0.94 -15.34 -1.03
N GLY A 2 1.81 -14.58 -0.38
CA GLY A 2 1.75 -14.30 1.05
C GLY A 2 1.60 -12.81 1.31
N PHE A 3 0.92 -12.46 2.39
CA PHE A 3 0.79 -11.10 2.88
C PHE A 3 1.24 -11.07 4.34
N ASP A 4 1.99 -10.04 4.69
CA ASP A 4 2.26 -9.69 6.08
C ASP A 4 1.67 -8.30 6.34
N PHE A 5 0.66 -8.24 7.20
CA PHE A 5 -0.02 -7.01 7.59
C PHE A 5 0.53 -6.55 8.94
N GLY A 6 1.71 -5.94 8.91
CA GLY A 6 2.29 -5.33 10.09
C GLY A 6 1.55 -4.06 10.50
N THR A 7 1.65 -3.69 11.78
CA THR A 7 1.12 -2.43 12.30
C THR A 7 1.76 -1.23 11.62
N THR A 8 3.04 -1.35 11.27
CA THR A 8 3.80 -0.28 10.64
C THR A 8 3.75 -0.42 9.12
N ASN A 9 4.22 -1.54 8.61
CA ASN A 9 4.30 -1.75 7.17
C ASN A 9 3.64 -3.06 6.80
N SER A 10 3.09 -3.10 5.58
CA SER A 10 2.56 -4.29 4.94
C SER A 10 3.42 -4.65 3.75
N VAL A 11 3.63 -5.95 3.52
CA VAL A 11 4.35 -6.47 2.36
C VAL A 11 3.59 -7.63 1.73
N ALA A 12 3.78 -7.82 0.43
CA ALA A 12 3.26 -8.96 -0.31
C ALA A 12 4.40 -9.72 -1.02
N ALA A 13 4.28 -11.04 -1.09
CA ALA A 13 5.27 -11.90 -1.73
C ALA A 13 4.62 -12.95 -2.64
N ILE A 14 5.29 -13.26 -3.75
CA ILE A 14 4.91 -14.34 -4.66
C ILE A 14 5.98 -15.43 -4.58
N SER A 15 5.54 -16.65 -4.29
CA SER A 15 6.38 -17.85 -4.32
C SER A 15 6.52 -18.37 -5.76
N SER A 16 7.71 -18.84 -6.10
CA SER A 16 8.04 -19.51 -7.36
C SER A 16 8.03 -21.03 -7.20
N ALA A 17 7.80 -21.75 -8.29
CA ALA A 17 7.92 -23.22 -8.34
C ALA A 17 9.35 -23.70 -8.01
N ALA A 18 10.36 -22.83 -8.16
CA ALA A 18 11.75 -23.13 -7.81
C ALA A 18 12.04 -23.06 -6.29
N GLY A 19 11.02 -22.90 -5.45
CA GLY A 19 11.19 -22.82 -3.98
C GLY A 19 11.71 -21.47 -3.48
N THR A 20 11.79 -20.46 -4.34
CA THR A 20 12.15 -19.08 -3.97
C THR A 20 10.90 -18.20 -3.83
N SER A 21 11.04 -17.06 -3.17
CA SER A 21 9.99 -16.03 -3.12
C SER A 21 10.57 -14.67 -3.48
N ARG A 22 9.73 -13.80 -4.05
CA ARG A 22 10.06 -12.39 -4.28
C ARG A 22 8.98 -11.51 -3.70
N LEU A 23 9.37 -10.32 -3.24
CA LEU A 23 8.43 -9.27 -2.86
C LEU A 23 7.75 -8.69 -4.11
N VAL A 24 6.57 -8.12 -3.89
CA VAL A 24 5.79 -7.41 -4.91
C VAL A 24 6.06 -5.93 -4.75
N ASP A 25 6.67 -5.30 -5.77
CA ASP A 25 6.81 -3.86 -5.79
C ASP A 25 5.46 -3.21 -6.07
N LEU A 26 5.12 -2.22 -5.25
CA LEU A 26 3.91 -1.42 -5.34
C LEU A 26 4.30 -0.01 -5.77
N ALA A 27 3.46 0.64 -6.57
CA ALA A 27 3.67 2.03 -6.94
C ALA A 27 3.68 2.91 -5.66
N GLY A 28 4.47 3.98 -5.69
CA GLY A 28 4.56 4.95 -4.61
C GLY A 28 4.99 6.31 -5.16
N PRO A 29 4.83 7.38 -4.36
CA PRO A 29 5.17 8.75 -4.77
C PRO A 29 6.66 8.91 -5.12
N ASP A 30 7.55 8.16 -4.45
CA ASP A 30 9.00 8.18 -4.69
C ASP A 30 9.48 7.06 -5.64
N GLY A 31 8.55 6.35 -6.28
CA GLY A 31 8.82 5.19 -7.13
C GLY A 31 8.31 3.88 -6.54
N ALA A 32 8.58 2.78 -7.26
CA ALA A 32 8.11 1.45 -6.88
C ALA A 32 8.89 0.92 -5.65
N SER A 33 8.17 0.39 -4.67
CA SER A 33 8.73 -0.15 -3.42
C SER A 33 7.96 -1.39 -2.98
N PRO A 34 8.65 -2.41 -2.42
CA PRO A 34 7.98 -3.59 -1.89
C PRO A 34 7.32 -3.37 -0.53
N VAL A 35 7.53 -2.19 0.09
CA VAL A 35 7.03 -1.83 1.41
C VAL A 35 5.87 -0.87 1.28
N PHE A 36 4.71 -1.26 1.78
CA PHE A 36 3.53 -0.41 1.86
C PHE A 36 3.33 0.09 3.29
N ARG A 37 3.15 1.38 3.48
CA ARG A 37 2.83 1.92 4.81
C ARG A 37 1.45 1.40 5.25
N SER A 38 1.32 0.81 6.43
CA SER A 38 0.01 0.38 6.96
C SER A 38 -0.76 1.58 7.50
N ALA A 39 -1.30 2.39 6.61
CA ALA A 39 -2.07 3.59 6.93
C ALA A 39 -3.23 3.78 5.95
N LEU A 40 -4.33 4.32 6.45
CA LEU A 40 -5.51 4.72 5.67
C LEU A 40 -6.00 6.06 6.22
N CYS A 41 -6.06 7.07 5.34
CA CYS A 41 -6.49 8.41 5.68
C CYS A 41 -7.79 8.73 4.95
N TYR A 42 -8.66 9.48 5.61
CA TYR A 42 -9.89 10.02 5.05
C TYR A 42 -9.94 11.52 5.32
N TRP A 43 -10.44 12.29 4.36
CA TRP A 43 -10.64 13.74 4.54
C TRP A 43 -11.88 14.20 3.79
N GLN A 44 -12.37 15.38 4.16
CA GLN A 44 -13.48 16.01 3.45
C GLN A 44 -12.95 16.75 2.22
N ASP A 45 -13.55 16.50 1.07
CA ASP A 45 -13.28 17.21 -0.17
C ASP A 45 -14.60 17.59 -0.86
N GLY A 46 -14.92 18.88 -0.83
CA GLY A 46 -16.15 19.42 -1.42
C GLY A 46 -16.20 19.34 -2.95
N ALA A 47 -15.07 19.08 -3.62
CA ALA A 47 -15.05 18.84 -5.06
C ALA A 47 -15.51 17.42 -5.43
N MET A 48 -15.52 16.50 -4.46
CA MET A 48 -15.85 15.09 -4.70
C MET A 48 -17.32 14.79 -4.41
N ARG A 49 -17.87 13.87 -5.20
CA ARG A 49 -19.28 13.47 -5.07
C ARG A 49 -19.46 12.72 -3.76
N GLY A 50 -20.12 13.35 -2.79
CA GLY A 50 -20.31 12.82 -1.44
C GLY A 50 -19.36 13.42 -0.40
N GLY A 51 -18.48 14.35 -0.80
CA GLY A 51 -17.71 15.16 0.13
C GLY A 51 -16.57 14.44 0.87
N LEU A 52 -16.34 13.15 0.63
CA LEU A 52 -15.38 12.33 1.36
C LEU A 52 -14.39 11.67 0.39
N GLU A 53 -13.11 11.84 0.68
CA GLU A 53 -11.99 11.23 -0.04
C GLU A 53 -11.14 10.33 0.85
N HIS A 54 -10.30 9.52 0.22
CA HIS A 54 -9.40 8.60 0.92
C HIS A 54 -8.08 8.33 0.20
N ALA A 55 -7.05 8.02 0.98
CA ALA A 55 -5.78 7.52 0.48
C ALA A 55 -5.22 6.44 1.42
N ALA A 56 -4.53 5.47 0.85
CA ALA A 56 -3.88 4.40 1.59
C ALA A 56 -2.36 4.46 1.43
N GLY A 57 -1.64 3.89 2.39
CA GLY A 57 -0.21 3.71 2.32
C GLY A 57 0.59 5.01 2.22
N PRO A 58 1.60 5.07 1.34
CA PRO A 58 2.43 6.27 1.20
C PRO A 58 1.61 7.53 0.92
N TRP A 59 0.48 7.41 0.20
CA TRP A 59 -0.41 8.54 -0.09
C TRP A 59 -1.27 8.97 1.11
N ALA A 60 -1.43 8.12 2.12
CA ALA A 60 -2.17 8.47 3.33
C ALA A 60 -1.40 9.42 4.25
N ILE A 61 -0.08 9.56 4.03
CA ILE A 61 0.84 10.32 4.88
C ILE A 61 1.72 11.31 4.08
N ALA A 62 1.34 11.58 2.83
CA ALA A 62 2.02 12.52 1.94
C ALA A 62 1.60 13.97 2.20
#